data_AF-A0A7W1HLQ1-F1
#
_entry.id   AF-A0A7W1HLQ1-F1
#
_cell.length_a   1.000
_cell.length_b   1.000
_cell.length_c   1.000
_cell.angle_alpha   90.00
_cell.angle_beta   90.00
_cell.angle_gamma   90.00
#
_symmetry.space_group_name_H-M   'P 1'
#
loop_
_entity.id
_entity.type
_entity.pdbx_description
1 polymer ?
#
loop_
_entity_poly.entity_id
_entity_poly.type
_entity_poly.pdbx_seq_one_letter_code
_entity_poly.pdbx_strand_id
1 'polypeptide(L)' 'MPPRFVYEERVNATSALQKQIDRYRQMTGEERLSIALDLHEMSCDVAREGIRHSHPGADAAEVERLLRRRLELARPS' A
#
# COMPACT_ATOMS: atom_id res chain seq x y z
N MET A 1 39.30 -22.94 -14.75
CA MET A 1 38.39 -22.08 -15.53
C MET A 1 37.23 -21.74 -14.63
N PRO A 2 37.12 -20.51 -14.09
CA PRO A 2 36.00 -20.17 -13.20
C PRO A 2 34.70 -20.08 -14.03
N PRO A 3 33.54 -20.43 -13.46
CA PRO A 3 32.28 -20.33 -14.18
C PRO A 3 32.01 -18.87 -14.54
N ARG A 4 31.69 -18.64 -15.82
CA ARG A 4 31.11 -17.38 -16.31
C ARG A 4 29.77 -17.21 -15.61
N PHE A 5 29.75 -16.46 -14.51
CA PHE A 5 28.51 -15.83 -14.07
C PHE A 5 28.09 -14.89 -15.20
N VAL A 6 27.17 -15.35 -16.03
CA VAL A 6 26.46 -14.48 -16.95
C VAL A 6 25.72 -13.52 -16.04
N TYR A 7 26.18 -12.27 -15.96
CA TYR A 7 25.42 -11.21 -15.32
C TYR A 7 24.14 -11.08 -16.13
N GLU A 8 23.14 -11.85 -15.71
CA GLU A 8 21.77 -11.85 -16.19
C GLU A 8 21.36 -10.38 -16.32
N GLU A 9 21.08 -10.00 -17.57
CA GLU A 9 20.56 -8.72 -18.05
C GLU A 9 20.36 -7.67 -16.95
N ARG A 10 21.26 -6.66 -16.88
CA ARG A 10 21.19 -5.59 -15.88
C ARG A 10 19.76 -5.05 -15.80
N VAL A 11 19.08 -5.34 -14.69
CA VAL A 11 17.75 -4.79 -14.40
C VAL A 11 17.89 -3.28 -14.39
N ASN A 12 17.44 -2.65 -15.47
CA ASN A 12 17.30 -1.20 -15.56
C ASN A 12 15.86 -0.82 -15.17
N ALA A 13 15.64 0.45 -14.86
CA ALA A 13 14.33 0.96 -14.40
C ALA A 13 13.18 0.55 -15.34
N THR A 14 13.40 0.60 -16.65
CA THR A 14 12.41 0.20 -17.67
C THR A 14 12.08 -1.29 -17.57
N SER A 15 13.08 -2.16 -17.49
CA SER A 15 12.87 -3.61 -17.37
C SER A 15 12.23 -4.00 -16.02
N ALA A 16 12.53 -3.28 -14.95
CA ALA A 16 11.90 -3.48 -13.65
C ALA A 16 10.42 -3.07 -13.68
N LEU A 17 10.11 -1.91 -14.28
CA LEU A 17 8.74 -1.44 -14.46
C LEU A 17 7.93 -2.40 -15.31
N GLN A 18 8.49 -2.90 -16.42
CA GLN A 18 7.80 -3.84 -17.29
C GLN A 18 7.46 -5.14 -16.53
N LYS A 19 8.41 -5.69 -15.77
CA LYS A 19 8.16 -6.86 -14.91
C LYS A 19 7.07 -6.61 -13.88
N GLN A 20 7.01 -5.41 -13.30
CA GLN A 20 5.96 -5.04 -12.36
C GLN A 20 4.57 -4.97 -13.03
N ILE A 21 4.48 -4.37 -14.22
CA ILE A 21 3.25 -4.31 -15.01
C ILE A 21 2.77 -5.72 -15.37
N ASP A 22 3.68 -6.60 -15.80
CA ASP A 22 3.33 -7.96 -16.19
C ASP A 22 2.82 -8.77 -15.00
N ARG A 23 3.39 -8.58 -13.80
CA ARG A 23 2.85 -9.16 -12.56
C ARG A 23 1.44 -8.68 -12.27
N TYR A 24 1.18 -7.37 -12.37
CA TYR A 24 -0.17 -6.83 -12.14
C TYR A 24 -1.20 -7.36 -13.15
N ARG A 25 -0.80 -7.57 -14.40
CA ARG A 25 -1.66 -8.17 -15.44
C ARG A 25 -2.00 -9.63 -15.16
N GLN A 26 -1.09 -10.36 -14.53
CA GLN A 26 -1.27 -11.77 -14.19
C GLN A 26 -2.08 -11.99 -12.90
N MET A 27 -2.29 -10.94 -12.10
CA MET A 27 -3.11 -11.05 -10.89
C MET A 27 -4.56 -11.44 -11.24
N THR A 28 -5.09 -12.33 -10.42
CA THR A 28 -6.50 -12.66 -10.37
C THR A 28 -7.33 -11.51 -9.77
N GLY A 29 -8.65 -11.61 -9.84
CA GLY A 29 -9.53 -10.63 -9.20
C GLY A 29 -9.40 -10.68 -7.68
N GLU A 30 -9.28 -11.90 -7.14
CA GLU A 30 -9.13 -12.21 -5.73
C GLU A 30 -7.84 -11.63 -5.15
N GLU A 31 -6.71 -11.80 -5.84
CA GLU A 31 -5.43 -11.21 -5.42
C GLU A 31 -5.48 -9.67 -5.42
N ARG A 32 -6.10 -9.07 -6.45
CA ARG A 32 -6.30 -7.61 -6.47
C ARG A 32 -7.18 -7.13 -5.32
N LEU A 33 -8.24 -7.88 -5.00
CA LEU A 33 -9.12 -7.55 -3.89
C LEU A 33 -8.37 -7.64 -2.55
N SER A 34 -7.59 -8.69 -2.33
CA SER A 34 -6.77 -8.85 -1.13
C SER A 34 -5.83 -7.65 -0.94
N ILE A 35 -5.07 -7.31 -1.99
CA ILE A 35 -4.15 -6.16 -1.95
C ILE A 35 -4.88 -4.85 -1.63
N ALA A 36 -6.07 -4.64 -2.21
CA ALA A 36 -6.86 -3.44 -1.96
C ALA A 36 -7.32 -3.34 -0.50
N LEU A 37 -7.72 -4.46 0.10
CA LEU A 37 -8.11 -4.53 1.51
C LEU A 37 -6.92 -4.28 2.43
N ASP A 38 -5.79 -4.92 2.17
CA ASP A 38 -4.54 -4.74 2.93
C ASP A 38 -4.06 -3.28 2.87
N LEU A 39 -4.12 -2.67 1.68
CA LEU A 39 -3.75 -1.27 1.49
C LEU A 39 -4.70 -0.33 2.24
N HIS A 40 -6.00 -0.65 2.26
CA HIS A 40 -6.99 0.13 3.00
C HIS A 40 -6.74 0.08 4.51
N GLU A 41 -6.46 -1.10 5.05
CA GLU A 41 -6.12 -1.28 6.47
C GLU A 41 -4.85 -0.51 6.85
N MET A 42 -3.77 -0.69 6.09
CA MET A 42 -2.51 0.04 6.31
C MET A 42 -2.72 1.55 6.25
N SER A 43 -3.52 2.04 5.30
CA SER A 43 -3.83 3.47 5.19
C SER A 43 -4.59 3.99 6.41
N CYS A 44 -5.51 3.20 6.96
CA CYS A 44 -6.22 3.54 8.19
C CYS A 44 -5.26 3.59 9.39
N ASP A 45 -4.31 2.66 9.50
CA ASP A 45 -3.31 2.67 10.58
C ASP A 45 -2.43 3.91 10.54
N VAL A 46 -1.91 4.26 9.36
CA VAL A 46 -1.14 5.50 9.19
C VAL A 46 -1.98 6.72 9.56
N ALA A 47 -3.25 6.75 9.18
CA ALA A 47 -4.15 7.84 9.54
C ALA A 47 -4.41 7.91 11.06
N ARG A 48 -4.57 6.77 11.74
CA ARG A 48 -4.69 6.71 13.21
C ARG A 48 -3.48 7.30 13.90
N GLU A 49 -2.27 6.93 13.47
CA GLU A 49 -1.05 7.51 14.05
C GLU A 49 -0.98 9.02 13.84
N GLY A 50 -1.33 9.50 12.65
CA GLY A 50 -1.41 10.94 12.38
C GLY A 50 -2.44 11.66 13.26
N ILE A 51 -3.59 11.01 13.54
CA ILE A 51 -4.61 11.54 14.46
C ILE A 51 -4.08 11.57 15.88
N ARG A 52 -3.47 10.49 16.40
CA ARG A 52 -2.89 10.46 17.75
C ARG A 52 -1.83 11.54 17.93
N HIS A 53 -0.99 11.75 16.93
CA HIS A 53 0.01 12.81 16.95
C HIS A 53 -0.63 14.21 17.00
N SER A 54 -1.73 14.41 16.27
CA SER A 54 -2.45 15.69 16.22
C SER A 54 -3.37 15.92 17.44
N HIS A 55 -3.75 14.85 18.14
CA HIS A 55 -4.65 14.85 19.28
C HIS A 55 -4.08 14.00 20.43
N PRO A 56 -3.05 14.48 21.15
CA PRO A 56 -2.31 13.66 22.14
C PRO A 56 -3.15 13.15 23.32
N GLY A 57 -4.28 13.78 23.61
CA GLY A 57 -5.21 13.38 24.67
C GLY A 57 -6.40 12.54 24.18
N ALA A 58 -6.48 12.22 22.88
CA ALA A 58 -7.55 11.40 22.35
C ALA A 58 -7.39 9.95 22.81
N ASP A 59 -8.46 9.38 23.34
CA ASP A 59 -8.54 7.94 23.57
C ASP A 59 -8.79 7.17 22.26
N ALA A 60 -8.79 5.85 22.33
CA ALA A 60 -8.99 5.00 21.15
C ALA A 60 -10.33 5.25 20.45
N ALA A 61 -11.40 5.52 21.19
CA ALA A 61 -12.72 5.74 20.62
C ALA A 61 -12.79 7.08 19.87
N GLU A 62 -12.15 8.11 20.42
CA GLU A 62 -12.06 9.43 19.81
C GLU A 62 -11.20 9.40 18.54
N VAL A 63 -10.09 8.65 18.55
CA VAL A 63 -9.27 8.42 17.34
C VAL A 63 -10.10 7.77 16.24
N GLU A 64 -10.88 6.72 16.55
CA GLU A 64 -11.75 6.07 15.56
C GLU A 64 -12.85 6.99 15.03
N ARG A 65 -13.45 7.82 15.89
CA ARG A 65 -14.46 8.79 15.48
C ARG A 65 -13.89 9.81 14.49
N LEU A 66 -12.69 10.32 14.76
CA LEU A 66 -11.98 11.24 13.88
C LEU A 66 -11.57 10.57 12.56
N LEU A 67 -11.13 9.31 12.60
CA LEU A 67 -10.80 8.53 11.41
C LEU A 67 -12.03 8.38 10.50
N ARG A 68 -13.18 7.96 11.05
CA ARG A 68 -14.43 7.80 10.28
C ARG A 68 -14.82 9.11 9.59
N ARG A 69 -14.76 10.23 10.31
CA ARG A 69 -15.05 11.55 9.73
C ARG A 69 -14.12 11.88 8.56
N ARG A 70 -12.83 11.54 8.64
CA ARG A 70 -11.89 11.73 7.52
C ARG A 70 -12.24 10.85 6.32
N LEU A 71 -12.60 9.59 6.56
CA LEU A 71 -12.99 8.66 5.50
C LEU A 71 -14.27 9.10 4.78
N GLU A 72 -15.25 9.63 5.52
CA GLU A 72 -16.48 10.19 4.95
C GLU A 72 -16.22 11.34 3.99
N LEU A 73 -15.30 12.25 4.34
CA LEU A 73 -14.89 13.36 3.47
C LEU A 73 -14.18 12.90 2.19
N ALA A 74 -13.55 11.72 2.23
CA ALA A 74 -12.83 11.13 1.10
C ALA A 74 -13.71 10.21 0.24
N ARG A 75 -14.99 9.99 0.61
CA ARG A 75 -15.89 9.17 -0.21
C ARG A 75 -16.12 9.86 -1.56
N PRO A 76 -15.91 9.15 -2.68
CA PRO A 76 -16.26 9.68 -3.99
C PRO A 76 -17.78 9.94 -4.05
N SER A 77 -18.15 11.13 -4.54
CA SER A 77 -19.54 11.56 -4.77
C SER A 77 -20.21 10.78 -5.90
#